data_AF-A0A7W1PZI8-F1
#
_entry.id   AF-A0A7W1PZI8-F1
#
_cell.length_a   1.000
_cell.length_b   1.000
_cell.length_c   1.000
_cell.angle_alpha   90.00
_cell.angle_beta   90.00
_cell.angle_gamma   90.00
#
_symmetry.space_group_name_H-M   'P 1'
#
loop_
_entity.id
_entity.type
_entity.pdbx_description
1 polymer ?
#
loop_
_entity_poly.entity_id
_entity_poly.type
_entity_poly.pdbx_seq_one_letter_code
_entity_poly.pdbx_strand_id
1 'polypeptide(L)'
;MSEPAISPAPRGRREERTATSRARILDAAVACLVESGYGGATTLRIQARAGVSRGRLLHHFPSRDELLVAASRHLTTERLRSTAQRIHSLSRSLTGGERLDRAVELMWEAFSEPHFWAAVELWTAARTNDGLRRSLLHEERQVGAAIRAGADSFYGPQLVAHPRYTQVRELVLTSMRGVGLTYAFDPRDPATDPHLRIWKDMARTLLE
;
A
#
# COMPACT_ATOMS: atom_id res chain seq x y z
N MET A 1 -35.70 -20.09 -44.33
CA MET A 1 -34.38 -20.18 -43.67
C MET A 1 -34.27 -18.97 -42.76
N SER A 2 -34.58 -19.12 -41.48
CA SER A 2 -34.55 -18.01 -40.51
C SER A 2 -33.31 -18.14 -39.64
N GLU A 3 -32.50 -17.09 -39.67
CA GLU A 3 -31.26 -16.90 -38.92
C GLU A 3 -31.56 -16.67 -37.42
N PRO A 4 -30.85 -17.30 -36.47
CA PRO A 4 -31.11 -17.08 -35.06
C PRO A 4 -30.44 -15.78 -34.59
N ALA A 5 -31.26 -14.85 -34.09
CA ALA A 5 -30.82 -13.60 -33.49
C ALA A 5 -29.99 -13.86 -32.21
N ILE A 6 -28.75 -13.39 -32.20
CA ILE A 6 -27.87 -13.40 -31.02
C ILE A 6 -28.37 -12.32 -30.05
N SER A 7 -29.05 -12.74 -28.99
CA SER A 7 -29.53 -11.84 -27.94
C SER A 7 -28.36 -11.29 -27.11
N PRO A 8 -28.23 -9.97 -26.91
CA PRO A 8 -27.13 -9.39 -26.14
C PRO A 8 -27.28 -9.72 -24.65
N ALA A 9 -26.22 -10.26 -24.04
CA ALA A 9 -26.20 -10.61 -22.63
C ALA A 9 -26.50 -9.38 -21.73
N PRO A 10 -27.23 -9.57 -20.61
CA PRO A 10 -27.63 -8.47 -19.72
C PRO A 10 -26.41 -7.76 -19.12
N ARG A 11 -26.42 -6.42 -19.18
CA ARG A 11 -25.29 -5.53 -18.84
C ARG A 11 -24.67 -5.83 -17.46
N GLY A 12 -25.48 -6.12 -16.43
CA GLY A 12 -24.99 -6.44 -15.08
C GLY A 12 -24.11 -7.69 -14.99
N ARG A 13 -24.42 -8.74 -15.76
CA ARG A 13 -23.63 -9.99 -15.76
C ARG A 13 -22.26 -9.82 -16.43
N ARG A 14 -22.14 -8.83 -17.33
CA ARG A 14 -20.88 -8.47 -17.98
C ARG A 14 -20.02 -7.61 -17.06
N GLU A 15 -20.61 -6.68 -16.32
CA GLU A 15 -19.93 -5.81 -15.36
C GLU A 15 -19.36 -6.61 -14.18
N GLU A 16 -20.14 -7.52 -13.59
CA GLU A 16 -19.66 -8.42 -12.52
C GLU A 16 -18.49 -9.29 -12.98
N ARG A 17 -18.60 -9.94 -14.16
CA ARG A 17 -17.51 -10.74 -14.73
C ARG A 17 -16.25 -9.91 -15.01
N THR A 18 -16.42 -8.63 -15.35
CA THR A 18 -15.34 -7.67 -15.64
C THR A 18 -14.67 -7.22 -14.34
N ALA A 19 -15.44 -6.90 -13.30
CA ALA A 19 -14.94 -6.57 -11.96
C ALA A 19 -14.16 -7.75 -11.34
N THR A 20 -14.72 -8.97 -11.41
CA THR A 20 -14.06 -10.19 -10.94
C THR A 20 -12.81 -10.53 -11.75
N SER A 21 -12.74 -10.15 -13.04
CA SER A 21 -11.51 -10.34 -13.84
C SER A 21 -10.44 -9.32 -13.47
N ARG A 22 -10.81 -8.06 -13.26
CA ARG A 22 -9.89 -7.00 -12.85
C ARG A 22 -9.25 -7.30 -11.48
N ALA A 23 -10.05 -7.71 -10.50
CA ALA A 23 -9.56 -8.09 -9.17
C ALA A 23 -8.54 -9.24 -9.26
N ARG A 24 -8.88 -10.33 -9.96
CA ARG A 24 -7.94 -11.46 -10.16
C ARG A 24 -6.62 -11.06 -10.83
N ILE A 25 -6.65 -10.13 -11.77
CA ILE A 25 -5.43 -9.60 -12.41
C ILE A 25 -4.59 -8.81 -11.39
N LEU A 26 -5.21 -7.99 -10.54
CA LEU A 26 -4.52 -7.26 -9.49
C LEU A 26 -3.92 -8.18 -8.44
N ASP A 27 -4.68 -9.18 -7.96
CA ASP A 27 -4.18 -10.17 -6.99
C ASP A 27 -2.97 -10.92 -7.54
N ALA A 28 -3.03 -11.35 -8.81
CA ALA A 28 -1.92 -12.00 -9.49
C ALA A 28 -0.70 -11.08 -9.64
N ALA A 29 -0.93 -9.80 -9.97
CA ALA A 29 0.12 -8.80 -10.08
C ALA A 29 0.77 -8.50 -8.73
N VAL A 30 -0.02 -8.39 -7.65
CA VAL A 30 0.47 -8.24 -6.27
C VAL A 30 1.35 -9.41 -5.88
N ALA A 31 0.90 -10.65 -6.10
CA ALA A 31 1.69 -11.83 -5.79
C ALA A 31 3.02 -11.86 -6.57
N CYS A 32 2.98 -11.54 -7.87
CA CYS A 32 4.21 -11.44 -8.68
C CYS A 32 5.16 -10.34 -8.19
N LEU A 33 4.63 -9.19 -7.78
CA LEU A 33 5.42 -8.07 -7.29
C LEU A 33 6.07 -8.39 -5.94
N VAL A 34 5.34 -9.01 -5.02
CA VAL A 34 5.85 -9.42 -3.69
C VAL A 34 6.89 -10.55 -3.81
N GLU A 35 6.65 -11.54 -4.67
CA GLU A 35 7.52 -12.71 -4.77
C GLU A 35 8.77 -12.50 -5.64
N SER A 36 8.75 -11.52 -6.55
CA SER A 36 9.79 -11.40 -7.57
C SER A 36 10.18 -9.97 -7.93
N GLY A 37 9.64 -8.99 -7.20
CA GLY A 37 9.90 -7.58 -7.44
C GLY A 37 9.35 -7.08 -8.77
N TYR A 38 9.56 -5.78 -9.01
CA TYR A 38 9.16 -5.03 -10.18
C TYR A 38 9.74 -5.63 -11.48
N GLY A 39 11.02 -6.01 -11.46
CA GLY A 39 11.69 -6.62 -12.62
C GLY A 39 11.12 -8.01 -12.96
N GLY A 40 10.81 -8.82 -11.95
CA GLY A 40 10.30 -10.17 -12.13
C GLY A 40 8.80 -10.26 -12.39
N ALA A 41 8.02 -9.21 -12.09
CA ALA A 41 6.58 -9.14 -12.30
C ALA A 41 6.20 -8.89 -13.78
N THR A 42 6.54 -9.83 -14.65
CA THR A 42 6.27 -9.72 -16.10
C THR A 42 4.80 -9.95 -16.43
N THR A 43 4.31 -9.32 -17.52
CA THR A 43 2.94 -9.51 -18.00
C THR A 43 2.62 -10.98 -18.23
N LEU A 44 3.56 -11.77 -18.78
CA LEU A 44 3.38 -13.20 -19.00
C LEU A 44 3.15 -13.98 -17.70
N ARG A 45 3.94 -13.70 -16.66
CA ARG A 45 3.76 -14.33 -15.34
C ARG A 45 2.43 -13.95 -14.71
N ILE A 46 2.05 -12.68 -14.80
CA ILE A 46 0.77 -12.21 -14.28
C ILE A 46 -0.40 -12.85 -15.03
N GLN A 47 -0.34 -12.95 -16.35
CA GLN A 47 -1.36 -13.63 -17.16
C GLN A 47 -1.52 -15.09 -16.77
N ALA A 48 -0.40 -15.81 -16.65
CA ALA A 48 -0.40 -17.22 -16.26
C ALA A 48 -1.02 -17.41 -14.87
N ARG A 49 -0.63 -16.57 -13.90
CA ARG A 49 -1.17 -16.62 -12.53
C ARG A 49 -2.64 -16.21 -12.45
N ALA A 50 -3.06 -15.19 -13.19
CA ALA A 50 -4.46 -14.73 -13.21
C ALA A 50 -5.40 -15.64 -14.03
N GLY A 51 -4.84 -16.54 -14.86
CA GLY A 51 -5.62 -17.37 -15.77
C GLY A 51 -6.35 -16.56 -16.84
N VAL A 52 -5.72 -15.50 -17.36
CA VAL A 52 -6.33 -14.59 -18.36
C VAL A 52 -5.53 -14.49 -19.65
N SER A 53 -6.23 -14.26 -20.77
CA SER A 53 -5.57 -13.99 -22.05
C SER A 53 -4.89 -12.62 -22.07
N ARG A 54 -3.94 -12.43 -22.99
CA ARG A 54 -3.24 -11.14 -23.20
C ARG A 54 -4.23 -10.02 -23.52
N GLY A 55 -5.18 -10.28 -24.41
CA GLY A 55 -6.21 -9.32 -24.79
C GLY A 55 -7.08 -8.89 -23.60
N ARG A 56 -7.44 -9.83 -22.71
CA ARG A 56 -8.20 -9.50 -21.49
C ARG A 56 -7.37 -8.65 -20.53
N LEU A 57 -6.09 -8.95 -20.34
CA LEU A 57 -5.22 -8.15 -19.48
C LEU A 57 -5.06 -6.72 -20.02
N LEU A 58 -4.73 -6.58 -21.32
CA LEU A 58 -4.53 -5.27 -21.96
C LEU A 58 -5.82 -4.44 -22.03
N HIS A 59 -6.98 -5.07 -22.06
CA HIS A 59 -8.26 -4.38 -21.96
C HIS A 59 -8.44 -3.67 -20.60
N HIS A 60 -7.92 -4.26 -19.51
CA HIS A 60 -8.00 -3.67 -18.18
C HIS A 60 -6.81 -2.75 -17.87
N PHE A 61 -5.61 -3.11 -18.33
CA PHE A 61 -4.37 -2.42 -18.03
C PHE A 61 -3.54 -2.30 -19.32
N PRO A 62 -3.61 -1.14 -20.00
CA PRO A 62 -2.94 -0.89 -21.28
C PRO A 62 -1.42 -1.12 -21.25
N SER A 63 -0.78 -0.94 -20.09
CA SER A 63 0.66 -1.12 -19.92
C SER A 63 1.00 -1.92 -18.67
N ARG A 64 2.20 -2.54 -18.66
CA ARG A 64 2.73 -3.23 -17.46
C ARG A 64 2.89 -2.26 -16.30
N ASP A 65 3.37 -1.05 -16.57
CA ASP A 65 3.59 -0.05 -15.53
C ASP A 65 2.28 0.38 -14.88
N GLU A 66 1.21 0.64 -15.65
CA GLU A 66 -0.12 0.93 -15.09
C GLU A 66 -0.68 -0.24 -14.27
N LEU A 67 -0.46 -1.48 -14.71
CA LEU A 67 -0.84 -2.67 -13.96
C LEU A 67 -0.12 -2.75 -12.61
N LEU A 68 1.21 -2.59 -12.60
CA LEU A 68 2.00 -2.71 -11.36
C LEU A 68 1.73 -1.57 -10.38
N VAL A 69 1.50 -0.36 -10.91
CA VAL A 69 1.06 0.80 -10.12
C VAL A 69 -0.31 0.53 -9.49
N ALA A 70 -1.28 0.05 -10.27
CA ALA A 70 -2.60 -0.31 -9.76
C ALA A 70 -2.55 -1.47 -8.75
N ALA A 71 -1.65 -2.44 -8.95
CA ALA A 71 -1.44 -3.56 -8.03
C ALA A 71 -0.87 -3.10 -6.69
N SER A 72 0.15 -2.23 -6.70
CA SER A 72 0.71 -1.64 -5.47
C SER A 72 -0.33 -0.82 -4.71
N ARG A 73 -1.16 -0.05 -5.42
CA ARG A 73 -2.31 0.66 -4.81
C ARG A 73 -3.31 -0.32 -4.19
N HIS A 74 -3.65 -1.40 -4.89
CA HIS A 74 -4.58 -2.41 -4.42
C HIS A 74 -4.09 -3.05 -3.11
N LEU A 75 -2.82 -3.46 -3.08
CA LEU A 75 -2.16 -4.01 -1.89
C LEU A 75 -2.16 -3.01 -0.72
N THR A 76 -1.79 -1.76 -0.99
CA THR A 76 -1.74 -0.72 0.06
C THR A 76 -3.13 -0.40 0.62
N THR A 77 -4.14 -0.33 -0.24
CA THR A 77 -5.54 -0.04 0.17
C THR A 77 -6.08 -1.16 1.06
N GLU A 78 -5.88 -2.41 0.65
CA GLU A 78 -6.30 -3.56 1.44
C GLU A 78 -5.58 -3.62 2.79
N ARG A 79 -4.30 -3.26 2.81
CA ARG A 79 -3.56 -3.22 4.06
C ARG A 79 -4.00 -2.10 4.99
N LEU A 80 -4.18 -0.88 4.48
CA LEU A 80 -4.71 0.24 5.26
C LEU A 80 -6.08 -0.10 5.86
N ARG A 81 -6.94 -0.79 5.10
CA ARG A 81 -8.25 -1.26 5.57
C ARG A 81 -8.11 -2.27 6.72
N SER A 82 -7.25 -3.27 6.57
CA SER A 82 -6.98 -4.26 7.62
C SER A 82 -6.41 -3.63 8.89
N THR A 83 -5.46 -2.71 8.73
CA THR A 83 -4.86 -1.99 9.85
C THR A 83 -5.87 -1.09 10.55
N ALA A 84 -6.69 -0.32 9.81
CA ALA A 84 -7.75 0.49 10.40
C ALA A 84 -8.73 -0.33 11.26
N GLN A 85 -9.08 -1.54 10.83
CA GLN A 85 -9.92 -2.47 11.61
C GLN A 85 -9.24 -2.90 12.93
N ARG A 86 -7.92 -3.17 12.91
CA ARG A 86 -7.14 -3.49 14.12
C ARG A 86 -7.05 -2.31 15.09
N ILE A 87 -6.94 -1.07 14.58
CA ILE A 87 -6.90 0.14 15.43
C ILE A 87 -8.22 0.33 16.15
N HIS A 88 -9.34 0.20 15.43
CA HIS A 88 -10.66 0.49 15.99
C HIS A 88 -10.95 -0.38 17.22
N SER A 89 -10.47 -1.63 17.25
CA SER A 89 -10.63 -2.51 18.40
C SER A 89 -9.67 -2.17 19.56
N LEU A 90 -8.41 -1.83 19.27
CA LEU A 90 -7.37 -1.59 20.28
C LEU A 90 -7.42 -0.20 20.92
N SER A 91 -7.87 0.81 20.17
CA SER A 91 -7.77 2.20 20.57
C SER A 91 -8.81 2.65 21.60
N ARG A 92 -9.81 1.83 21.96
CA ARG A 92 -10.84 2.27 22.93
C ARG A 92 -10.33 2.38 24.36
N SER A 93 -9.24 1.69 24.71
CA SER A 93 -8.70 1.66 26.08
C SER A 93 -7.41 2.46 26.26
N LEU A 94 -6.70 2.84 25.19
CA LEU A 94 -5.40 3.52 25.29
C LEU A 94 -5.53 5.05 25.37
N THR A 95 -4.76 5.66 26.27
CA THR A 95 -4.72 7.12 26.49
C THR A 95 -3.28 7.65 26.61
N GLY A 96 -3.09 8.95 26.41
CA GLY A 96 -1.79 9.64 26.58
C GLY A 96 -0.62 8.93 25.90
N GLY A 97 0.48 8.77 26.64
CA GLY A 97 1.72 8.14 26.17
C GLY A 97 1.59 6.69 25.73
N GLU A 98 0.68 5.91 26.31
CA GLU A 98 0.46 4.51 25.88
C GLU A 98 -0.09 4.45 24.45
N ARG A 99 -0.99 5.38 24.12
CA ARG A 99 -1.49 5.51 22.75
C ARG A 99 -0.39 5.97 21.81
N LEU A 100 0.44 6.93 22.23
CA LEU A 100 1.55 7.44 21.43
C LEU A 100 2.55 6.32 21.11
N ASP A 101 2.99 5.58 22.12
CA ASP A 101 3.92 4.46 21.93
C ASP A 101 3.35 3.41 20.99
N ARG A 102 2.07 3.06 21.16
CA ARG A 102 1.41 2.10 20.29
C ARG A 102 1.24 2.62 18.86
N ALA A 103 1.01 3.91 18.69
CA ALA A 103 0.94 4.52 17.36
C ALA A 103 2.29 4.43 16.63
N VAL A 104 3.40 4.70 17.33
CA VAL A 104 4.76 4.55 16.79
C VAL A 104 5.03 3.11 16.36
N GLU A 105 4.68 2.12 17.19
CA GLU A 105 4.83 0.70 16.86
C GLU A 105 4.01 0.30 15.63
N LEU A 106 2.74 0.68 15.58
CA LEU A 106 1.84 0.33 14.46
C LEU A 106 2.31 0.96 13.14
N MET A 107 2.84 2.18 13.18
CA MET A 107 3.45 2.78 12.00
C MET A 107 4.70 2.03 11.56
N TRP A 108 5.57 1.62 12.50
CA TRP A 108 6.76 0.84 12.18
C TRP A 108 6.45 -0.54 11.59
N GLU A 109 5.44 -1.22 12.13
CA GLU A 109 4.93 -2.49 11.59
C GLU A 109 4.66 -2.35 10.07
N ALA A 110 4.08 -1.23 9.62
CA ALA A 110 3.75 -1.02 8.21
C ALA A 110 5.00 -0.95 7.29
N PHE A 111 6.14 -0.45 7.78
CA PHE A 111 7.39 -0.41 7.00
C PHE A 111 8.08 -1.78 6.93
N SER A 112 7.67 -2.73 7.75
CA SER A 112 8.23 -4.07 7.82
C SER A 112 7.50 -5.09 6.96
N GLU A 113 6.51 -4.63 6.19
CA GLU A 113 5.63 -5.49 5.41
C GLU A 113 6.02 -5.55 3.92
N PRO A 114 5.60 -6.61 3.20
CA PRO A 114 5.91 -6.76 1.78
C PRO A 114 5.46 -5.59 0.89
N HIS A 115 4.40 -4.88 1.28
CA HIS A 115 3.87 -3.76 0.51
C HIS A 115 4.81 -2.55 0.49
N PHE A 116 5.65 -2.39 1.52
CA PHE A 116 6.68 -1.35 1.55
C PHE A 116 7.70 -1.56 0.43
N TRP A 117 8.24 -2.77 0.29
CA TRP A 117 9.21 -3.09 -0.76
C TRP A 117 8.64 -2.95 -2.17
N ALA A 118 7.38 -3.37 -2.37
CA ALA A 118 6.66 -3.16 -3.63
C ALA A 118 6.63 -1.67 -4.04
N ALA A 119 6.39 -0.76 -3.10
CA ALA A 119 6.42 0.68 -3.34
C ALA A 119 7.84 1.20 -3.61
N VAL A 120 8.83 0.78 -2.81
CA VAL A 120 10.25 1.18 -2.97
C VAL A 120 10.79 0.81 -4.35
N GLU A 121 10.50 -0.39 -4.83
CA GLU A 121 10.94 -0.83 -6.15
C GLU A 121 10.31 0.01 -7.27
N LEU A 122 9.01 0.33 -7.16
CA LEU A 122 8.32 1.20 -8.11
C LEU A 122 8.89 2.62 -8.11
N TRP A 123 9.14 3.21 -6.93
CA TRP A 123 9.77 4.53 -6.81
C TRP A 123 11.17 4.55 -7.42
N THR A 124 11.95 3.50 -7.16
CA THR A 124 13.31 3.37 -7.69
C THR A 124 13.31 3.23 -9.21
N ALA A 125 12.40 2.42 -9.78
CA ALA A 125 12.23 2.26 -11.21
C ALA A 125 11.76 3.55 -11.90
N ALA A 126 10.91 4.35 -11.23
CA ALA A 126 10.38 5.61 -11.76
C ALA A 126 11.46 6.68 -11.99
N ARG A 127 12.62 6.56 -11.32
CA ARG A 127 13.77 7.45 -11.51
C ARG A 127 14.25 7.46 -12.97
N THR A 128 14.11 6.34 -13.68
CA THR A 128 14.57 6.19 -15.08
C THR A 128 13.45 5.82 -16.05
N ASN A 129 12.19 5.86 -15.61
CA ASN A 129 11.03 5.53 -16.44
C ASN A 129 9.95 6.62 -16.30
N ASP A 130 9.85 7.49 -17.30
CA ASP A 130 8.93 8.63 -17.33
C ASP A 130 7.45 8.24 -17.43
N GLY A 131 7.15 7.10 -18.07
CA GLY A 131 5.80 6.54 -18.12
C GLY A 131 5.35 6.11 -16.73
N LEU A 132 6.17 5.29 -16.06
CA LEU A 132 5.93 4.85 -14.70
C LEU A 132 5.84 6.02 -13.71
N ARG A 133 6.76 7.00 -13.81
CA ARG A 133 6.75 8.19 -12.95
C ARG A 133 5.44 8.97 -13.03
N ARG A 134 4.89 9.15 -14.23
CA ARG A 134 3.60 9.83 -14.42
C ARG A 134 2.44 9.06 -13.78
N SER A 135 2.39 7.74 -13.99
CA SER A 135 1.36 6.89 -13.38
C SER A 135 1.46 6.87 -11.85
N LEU A 136 2.67 6.79 -11.30
CA LEU A 136 2.89 6.79 -9.85
C LEU A 136 2.52 8.11 -9.18
N LEU A 137 2.83 9.27 -9.79
CA LEU A 137 2.52 10.58 -9.18
C LEU A 137 1.03 10.75 -8.87
N HIS A 138 0.15 10.21 -9.72
CA HIS A 138 -1.29 10.25 -9.49
C HIS A 138 -1.68 9.38 -8.29
N GLU A 139 -1.15 8.16 -8.21
CA GLU A 139 -1.46 7.22 -7.14
C GLU A 139 -0.86 7.63 -5.79
N GLU A 140 0.38 8.11 -5.76
CA GLU A 140 1.05 8.59 -4.55
C GLU A 140 0.26 9.69 -3.84
N ARG A 141 -0.42 10.56 -4.60
CA ARG A 141 -1.28 11.60 -3.99
C ARG A 141 -2.46 10.98 -3.24
N GLN A 142 -3.09 9.96 -3.79
CA GLN A 142 -4.24 9.29 -3.18
C GLN A 142 -3.81 8.39 -2.02
N VAL A 143 -2.79 7.58 -2.23
CA VAL A 143 -2.23 6.67 -1.22
C VAL A 143 -1.63 7.47 -0.06
N GLY A 144 -0.87 8.54 -0.33
CA GLY A 144 -0.30 9.39 0.70
C GLY A 144 -1.35 10.07 1.59
N ALA A 145 -2.50 10.46 1.03
CA ALA A 145 -3.61 10.98 1.83
C ALA A 145 -4.22 9.90 2.75
N ALA A 146 -4.40 8.68 2.23
CA ALA A 146 -4.92 7.56 3.01
C ALA A 146 -3.95 7.10 4.11
N ILE A 147 -2.64 7.08 3.84
CA ILE A 147 -1.61 6.80 4.84
C ILE A 147 -1.63 7.85 5.96
N ARG A 148 -1.71 9.14 5.62
CA ARG A 148 -1.83 10.21 6.63
C ARG A 148 -3.09 10.05 7.47
N ALA A 149 -4.25 9.81 6.87
CA ALA A 149 -5.49 9.58 7.61
C ALA A 149 -5.42 8.34 8.53
N GLY A 150 -4.74 7.28 8.07
CA GLY A 150 -4.44 6.11 8.90
C GLY A 150 -3.52 6.45 10.08
N ALA A 151 -2.47 7.24 9.84
CA ALA A 151 -1.56 7.72 10.87
C ALA A 151 -2.28 8.57 11.92
N ASP A 152 -3.09 9.55 11.48
CA ASP A 152 -3.90 10.40 12.36
C ASP A 152 -4.83 9.55 13.25
N SER A 153 -5.37 8.45 12.69
CA SER A 153 -6.21 7.51 13.44
C SER A 153 -5.45 6.73 14.53
N PHE A 154 -4.15 6.43 14.35
CA PHE A 154 -3.32 5.80 15.38
C PHE A 154 -3.13 6.72 16.59
N TYR A 155 -2.77 7.98 16.32
CA TYR A 155 -2.50 8.98 17.35
C TYR A 155 -3.76 9.46 18.07
N GLY A 156 -4.92 9.39 17.43
CA GLY A 156 -6.20 9.79 18.03
C GLY A 156 -6.36 11.30 18.17
N PRO A 157 -7.57 11.77 18.49
CA PRO A 157 -7.95 13.18 18.34
C PRO A 157 -7.17 14.14 19.24
N GLN A 158 -6.79 13.70 20.44
CA GLN A 158 -6.07 14.54 21.41
C GLN A 158 -4.65 14.86 20.92
N LEU A 159 -3.89 13.85 20.49
CA LEU A 159 -2.54 14.04 19.97
C LEU A 159 -2.55 14.74 18.60
N VAL A 160 -3.53 14.44 17.76
CA VAL A 160 -3.70 15.10 16.44
C VAL A 160 -3.95 16.61 16.59
N ALA A 161 -4.61 17.05 17.65
CA ALA A 161 -4.86 18.47 17.94
C ALA A 161 -3.61 19.22 18.43
N HIS A 162 -2.52 18.53 18.77
CA HIS A 162 -1.32 19.16 19.29
C HIS A 162 -0.60 20.01 18.22
N PRO A 163 -0.13 21.25 18.51
CA PRO A 163 0.48 22.14 17.50
C PRO A 163 1.70 21.56 16.78
N ARG A 164 2.44 20.66 17.45
CA ARG A 164 3.62 19.99 16.89
C ARG A 164 3.32 18.67 16.19
N TYR A 165 2.06 18.22 16.19
CA TYR A 165 1.67 16.91 15.69
C TYR A 165 2.18 16.64 14.27
N THR A 166 1.91 17.56 13.34
CA THR A 166 2.30 17.39 11.94
C THR A 166 3.82 17.24 11.80
N GLN A 167 4.61 18.03 12.53
CA GLN A 167 6.06 17.94 12.50
C GLN A 167 6.54 16.58 13.03
N VAL A 168 5.99 16.10 14.14
CA VAL A 168 6.35 14.81 14.73
C VAL A 168 5.99 13.67 13.78
N ARG A 169 4.77 13.67 13.23
CA ARG A 169 4.31 12.64 12.29
C ARG A 169 5.23 12.55 11.07
N GLU A 170 5.57 13.69 10.44
CA GLU A 170 6.43 13.69 9.25
C GLU A 170 7.86 13.22 9.57
N LEU A 171 8.45 13.66 10.70
CA LEU A 171 9.78 13.23 11.12
C LEU A 171 9.82 11.73 11.41
N VAL A 172 8.81 11.21 12.12
CA VAL A 172 8.71 9.77 12.42
C VAL A 172 8.56 8.96 11.13
N LEU A 173 7.64 9.33 10.23
CA LEU A 173 7.40 8.59 8.98
C LEU A 173 8.61 8.61 8.04
N THR A 174 9.27 9.74 7.89
CA THR A 174 10.47 9.86 7.05
C THR A 174 11.67 9.13 7.64
N SER A 175 11.84 9.18 8.96
CA SER A 175 12.87 8.43 9.66
C SER A 175 12.64 6.92 9.57
N MET A 176 11.42 6.44 9.82
CA MET A 176 11.04 5.03 9.64
C MET A 176 11.30 4.55 8.21
N ARG A 177 10.94 5.33 7.19
CA ARG A 177 11.27 4.99 5.80
C ARG A 177 12.77 4.81 5.60
N GLY A 178 13.59 5.72 6.13
CA GLY A 178 15.05 5.64 6.05
C GLY A 178 15.60 4.37 6.69
N VAL A 179 15.17 4.05 7.91
CA VAL A 179 15.56 2.83 8.62
C VAL A 179 15.05 1.58 7.88
N GLY A 180 13.81 1.58 7.43
CA GLY A 180 13.21 0.47 6.68
C GLY A 180 13.95 0.15 5.39
N LEU A 181 14.52 1.15 4.70
CA LEU A 181 15.35 0.91 3.51
C LEU A 181 16.63 0.12 3.84
N THR A 182 17.20 0.23 5.05
CA THR A 182 18.42 -0.51 5.39
C THR A 182 18.18 -2.01 5.51
N TYR A 183 16.93 -2.43 5.75
CA TYR A 183 16.55 -3.84 5.83
C TYR A 183 16.71 -4.58 4.48
N ALA A 184 16.92 -3.86 3.37
CA ALA A 184 17.26 -4.47 2.08
C ALA A 184 18.57 -5.27 2.12
N PHE A 185 19.52 -4.86 2.97
CA PHE A 185 20.86 -5.44 3.03
C PHE A 185 21.28 -5.83 4.46
N ASP A 186 20.55 -5.38 5.48
CA ASP A 186 20.76 -5.75 6.88
C ASP A 186 19.40 -6.11 7.53
N PRO A 187 18.88 -7.33 7.27
CA PRO A 187 17.60 -7.78 7.80
C PRO A 187 17.68 -7.96 9.33
N ARG A 188 16.79 -7.28 10.04
CA ARG A 188 16.70 -7.30 11.51
C ARG A 188 15.27 -7.65 11.92
N ASP A 189 15.06 -7.98 13.19
CA ASP A 189 13.71 -8.13 13.72
C ASP A 189 13.10 -6.73 13.98
N PRO A 190 12.01 -6.35 13.29
CA PRO A 190 11.38 -5.06 13.49
C PRO A 190 10.89 -4.83 14.92
N ALA A 191 10.48 -5.87 15.65
CA ALA A 191 9.95 -5.76 17.00
C ALA A 191 11.02 -5.33 18.01
N THR A 192 12.29 -5.52 17.67
CA THR A 192 13.45 -5.19 18.52
C THR A 192 14.34 -4.11 17.91
N ASP A 193 13.87 -3.39 16.87
CA ASP A 193 14.66 -2.32 16.26
C ASP A 193 15.00 -1.22 17.29
N PRO A 194 16.27 -0.83 17.45
CA PRO A 194 16.68 0.16 18.44
C PRO A 194 16.05 1.55 18.22
N HIS A 195 15.63 1.89 17.00
CA HIS A 195 14.98 3.16 16.69
C HIS A 195 13.56 3.25 17.23
N LEU A 196 12.89 2.14 17.55
CA LEU A 196 11.57 2.18 18.19
C LEU A 196 11.60 3.02 19.47
N ARG A 197 12.62 2.83 20.31
CA ARG A 197 12.79 3.62 21.53
C ARG A 197 13.04 5.11 21.20
N ILE A 198 13.90 5.38 20.21
CA ILE A 198 14.22 6.76 19.79
C ILE A 198 12.98 7.50 19.31
N TRP A 199 12.15 6.87 18.48
CA TRP A 199 10.92 7.49 17.97
C TRP A 199 9.89 7.73 19.08
N LYS A 200 9.74 6.80 20.02
CA LYS A 200 8.85 6.96 21.19
C LYS A 200 9.32 8.10 22.08
N ASP A 201 10.59 8.12 22.47
CA ASP A 201 11.19 9.16 23.32
C ASP A 201 11.05 10.55 22.67
N MET A 202 11.32 10.65 21.36
CA MET A 202 11.17 11.89 20.60
C MET A 202 9.70 12.35 20.54
N ALA A 203 8.78 11.44 20.22
CA ALA A 203 7.36 11.77 20.10
C ALA A 203 6.77 12.20 21.46
N ARG A 204 7.12 11.51 22.56
CA ARG A 204 6.74 11.90 23.92
C ARG A 204 7.24 13.30 24.27
N THR A 205 8.53 13.56 24.06
CA THR A 205 9.15 14.87 24.35
C THR A 205 8.48 16.03 23.61
N LEU A 206 7.86 15.77 22.45
CA LEU A 206 7.28 16.82 21.59
C LEU A 206 5.76 16.93 21.68
N LEU A 207 5.05 15.93 22.24
CA LEU A 207 3.59 15.85 22.26
C LEU A 207 2.98 15.65 23.65
N GLU A 208 3.78 15.30 24.66
CA GLU A 208 3.40 15.29 26.09
C GLU A 208 3.94 16.55 26.78
#